data_AF-A0A914CLY8-F1
#
_entry.id   AF-A0A914CLY8-F1
#
_cell.length_a   1.000
_cell.length_b   1.000
_cell.length_c   1.000
_cell.angle_alpha   90.00
_cell.angle_beta   90.00
_cell.angle_gamma   90.00
#
_symmetry.space_group_name_H-M   'P 1'
#
loop_
_entity.id
_entity.type
_entity.pdbx_description
1 polymer ?
#
loop_
_entity_poly.entity_id
_entity_poly.type
_entity_poly.pdbx_seq_one_letter_code
_entity_poly.pdbx_strand_id
1 'polypeptide(L)'
;MLKRIVEEHKKNGKNFKIPWDDSEGVKKMLKNIERLIRQGVRPAFILDGCIKSPELFKALIQKNNHTWEIIDCLVGTCRFTFEDAMRLFSV
;
A
#
# COMPACT_ATOMS: atom_id res chain seq x y z
N MET A 1 8.85 -17.97 -2.02
CA MET A 1 7.73 -17.63 -2.91
C MET A 1 7.85 -16.22 -3.50
N LEU A 2 7.96 -15.16 -2.68
CA LEU A 2 8.17 -13.76 -3.14
C LEU A 2 9.42 -13.54 -4.01
N LYS A 3 10.56 -14.20 -3.72
CA LYS A 3 11.79 -14.10 -4.53
C LYS A 3 11.56 -14.48 -6.01
N ARG A 4 10.82 -15.57 -6.28
CA ARG A 4 10.52 -16.02 -7.65
C ARG A 4 9.68 -15.00 -8.42
N ILE A 5 8.65 -14.44 -7.76
CA ILE A 5 7.76 -13.44 -8.36
C ILE A 5 8.54 -12.16 -8.74
N VAL A 6 9.46 -11.74 -7.88
CA VAL A 6 10.29 -10.55 -8.12
C VAL A 6 11.29 -10.78 -9.25
N GLU A 7 11.88 -11.98 -9.34
CA GLU A 7 12.77 -12.34 -10.46
C GLU A 7 12.01 -12.43 -11.79
N GLU A 8 10.80 -12.98 -11.82
CA GLU A 8 9.96 -13.01 -13.02
C GLU A 8 9.61 -11.61 -13.50
N HIS A 9 9.23 -10.70 -12.59
CA HIS A 9 8.94 -9.34 -13.00
C HIS A 9 10.20 -8.52 -13.33
N LYS A 10 11.37 -8.84 -12.76
CA LYS A 10 12.66 -8.30 -13.20
C LYS A 10 12.98 -8.66 -14.64
N LYS A 11 12.69 -9.91 -15.06
CA LYS A 11 12.83 -10.34 -16.47
C LYS A 11 11.93 -9.55 -17.41
N ASN A 12 10.78 -9.07 -16.92
CA ASN A 12 9.86 -8.21 -17.66
C ASN A 12 10.21 -6.71 -17.57
N GLY A 13 11.45 -6.37 -17.18
CA GLY A 13 11.96 -4.99 -17.14
C GLY A 13 11.50 -4.18 -15.93
N LYS A 14 10.76 -4.76 -14.98
CA LYS A 14 10.30 -4.06 -13.77
C LYS A 14 11.30 -4.29 -12.63
N ASN A 15 11.99 -3.23 -12.21
CA ASN A 15 12.92 -3.28 -11.09
C ASN A 15 12.22 -3.01 -9.75
N PHE A 16 12.13 -4.04 -8.91
CA PHE A 16 11.63 -3.90 -7.55
C PHE A 16 12.82 -3.67 -6.60
N LYS A 17 12.83 -2.51 -5.92
CA LYS A 17 13.71 -2.27 -4.77
C LYS A 17 13.02 -2.79 -3.52
N ILE A 18 13.09 -4.09 -3.30
CA ILE A 18 12.67 -4.68 -2.03
C ILE A 18 13.91 -4.78 -1.15
N PRO A 19 13.93 -4.14 0.03
CA PRO A 19 14.99 -4.34 1.01
C PRO A 19 14.86 -5.75 1.60
N TRP A 20 15.48 -6.74 0.94
CA TRP A 20 15.42 -8.14 1.36
C TRP A 20 16.03 -8.38 2.75
N ASP A 21 16.95 -7.51 3.17
CA ASP A 21 17.57 -7.54 4.50
C ASP A 21 16.66 -6.95 5.60
N ASP A 22 15.66 -6.15 5.24
CA ASP A 22 14.67 -5.60 6.18
C ASP A 22 13.37 -6.43 6.15
N SER A 23 13.49 -7.67 6.62
CA SER A 23 12.36 -8.61 6.68
C SER A 23 11.22 -8.10 7.58
N GLU A 24 11.53 -7.26 8.57
CA GLU A 24 10.57 -6.64 9.49
C GLU A 24 9.74 -5.56 8.78
N GLY A 25 10.42 -4.66 8.05
CA GLY A 25 9.78 -3.62 7.24
C GLY A 25 8.90 -4.21 6.13
N VAL A 26 9.36 -5.27 5.47
CA VAL A 26 8.57 -5.99 4.46
C VAL A 26 7.33 -6.64 5.08
N LYS A 27 7.45 -7.31 6.25
CA LYS A 27 6.28 -7.87 6.95
C LYS A 27 5.28 -6.80 7.36
N LYS A 28 5.75 -5.66 7.88
CA LYS A 28 4.90 -4.53 8.29
C LYS A 28 4.15 -3.93 7.09
N MET A 29 4.84 -3.79 5.96
CA MET A 29 4.24 -3.37 4.70
C MET A 29 3.16 -4.34 4.23
N LEU A 30 3.45 -5.65 4.21
CA LEU A 30 2.48 -6.66 3.80
C LEU A 30 1.24 -6.66 4.68
N LYS A 31 1.39 -6.50 6.01
CA LYS A 31 0.26 -6.41 6.94
C LYS A 31 -0.66 -5.23 6.65
N ASN A 32 -0.10 -4.07 6.30
CA ASN A 32 -0.89 -2.89 5.93
C ASN A 32 -1.62 -3.09 4.58
N ILE A 33 -0.96 -3.72 3.60
CA ILE A 33 -1.57 -4.06 2.30
C ILE A 33 -2.71 -5.07 2.51
N GLU A 34 -2.51 -6.11 3.32
CA GLU A 34 -3.56 -7.06 3.67
C GLU A 34 -4.75 -6.38 4.36
N ARG A 35 -4.49 -5.41 5.24
CA ARG A 35 -5.55 -4.61 5.87
C ARG A 35 -6.37 -3.86 4.82
N LEU A 36 -5.73 -3.21 3.85
CA LEU A 36 -6.42 -2.52 2.76
C LEU A 36 -7.29 -3.46 1.92
N ILE A 37 -6.77 -4.66 1.58
CA ILE A 37 -7.52 -5.66 0.82
C ILE A 37 -8.74 -6.14 1.62
N ARG A 38 -8.59 -6.39 2.93
CA ARG A 38 -9.72 -6.77 3.81
C ARG A 38 -10.79 -5.68 3.90
N GLN A 39 -10.41 -4.42 3.75
CA GLN A 39 -11.31 -3.26 3.72
C GLN A 39 -11.95 -3.04 2.34
N GLY A 40 -11.72 -3.93 1.38
CA GLY A 40 -12.35 -3.90 0.06
C GLY A 40 -11.57 -3.14 -1.02
N VAL A 41 -10.34 -2.68 -0.72
CA VAL A 41 -9.49 -2.02 -1.72
C VAL A 41 -9.02 -3.04 -2.76
N ARG A 42 -9.18 -2.71 -4.05
CA ARG A 42 -8.79 -3.63 -5.12
C ARG A 42 -7.27 -3.75 -5.22
N PRO A 43 -6.71 -4.97 -5.42
CA PRO A 43 -5.28 -5.16 -5.62
C PRO A 43 -4.71 -4.33 -6.80
N ALA A 44 -5.49 -4.14 -7.85
CA ALA A 44 -5.13 -3.29 -8.98
C ALA A 44 -4.95 -1.81 -8.60
N PHE A 45 -5.79 -1.31 -7.69
CA PHE A 45 -5.67 0.06 -7.16
C PHE A 45 -4.40 0.23 -6.31
N ILE A 46 -4.07 -0.78 -5.50
CA ILE A 46 -2.84 -0.79 -4.69
C ILE A 46 -1.61 -0.77 -5.60
N LEU A 47 -1.59 -1.60 -6.65
CA LEU A 47 -0.51 -1.63 -7.62
C LEU A 47 -0.35 -0.29 -8.36
N ASP A 48 -1.45 0.29 -8.82
CA ASP A 48 -1.43 1.59 -9.52
C ASP A 48 -0.97 2.71 -8.59
N GLY A 49 -1.44 2.73 -7.34
CA GLY A 49 -1.02 3.69 -6.33
C GLY A 49 0.45 3.55 -5.94
N CYS A 50 0.99 2.33 -5.86
CA CYS A 50 2.43 2.11 -5.64
C CYS A 50 3.29 2.65 -6.79
N ILE A 51 2.77 2.69 -8.02
CA ILE A 51 3.48 3.19 -9.21
C ILE A 51 3.35 4.72 -9.31
N LYS A 52 2.14 5.26 -9.12
CA LYS A 52 1.83 6.68 -9.33
C LYS A 52 2.08 7.56 -8.10
N SER A 53 1.89 7.02 -6.90
CA SER A 53 1.94 7.76 -5.63
C SER A 53 2.61 6.93 -4.52
N PRO A 54 3.89 6.54 -4.69
CA PRO A 54 4.60 5.67 -3.74
C PRO A 54 4.74 6.27 -2.34
N GLU A 55 4.75 7.61 -2.22
CA GLU A 55 4.87 8.31 -0.94
C GLU A 55 3.65 8.10 -0.03
N LEU A 56 2.47 7.88 -0.60
CA LEU A 56 1.26 7.58 0.17
C LEU A 56 1.36 6.23 0.88
N PHE A 57 1.88 5.22 0.18
CA PHE A 57 2.11 3.90 0.77
C PHE A 57 3.24 3.94 1.79
N LYS A 58 4.30 4.72 1.56
CA LYS A 58 5.34 4.95 2.58
C LYS A 58 4.76 5.61 3.84
N ALA A 59 3.89 6.62 3.70
CA ALA A 59 3.24 7.28 4.82
C ALA A 59 2.34 6.30 5.61
N LEU A 60 1.63 5.41 4.91
CA LEU A 60 0.85 4.34 5.53
C LEU A 60 1.70 3.31 6.29
N ILE A 61 2.92 3.04 5.85
CA ILE A 61 3.83 2.05 6.45
C ILE A 61 4.64 2.66 7.62
N GLN A 62 5.00 3.93 7.52
CA GLN A 62 5.84 4.62 8.51
C GLN A 62 5.03 5.30 9.61
N LYS A 63 3.93 6.00 9.28
CA LYS A 63 3.09 6.76 10.23
C LYS A 63 1.82 6.01 10.65
N ASN A 64 1.98 4.69 10.84
CA ASN A 64 0.97 3.62 10.95
C ASN A 64 -0.34 3.88 11.73
N ASN A 65 -0.44 4.85 12.64
CA ASN A 65 -1.69 5.08 13.39
C ASN A 65 -2.44 6.30 12.87
N HIS A 66 -1.77 7.45 12.77
CA HIS A 66 -2.44 8.70 12.44
C HIS A 66 -3.02 8.71 11.01
N THR A 67 -2.27 8.17 10.03
CA THR A 67 -2.75 8.07 8.65
C THR A 67 -3.98 7.17 8.53
N TRP A 68 -4.03 6.09 9.31
CA TRP A 68 -5.18 5.19 9.33
C TRP A 68 -6.39 5.82 10.02
N GLU A 69 -6.20 6.54 11.11
CA GLU A 69 -7.27 7.29 11.79
C GLU A 69 -7.91 8.33 10.86
N ILE A 70 -7.11 9.02 10.05
CA ILE A 70 -7.61 9.99 9.07
C ILE A 70 -8.44 9.28 7.99
N ILE A 71 -7.94 8.16 7.44
CA ILE A 71 -8.67 7.40 6.42
C ILE A 71 -9.97 6.82 7.00
N ASP A 72 -9.92 6.23 8.19
CA ASP A 72 -11.09 5.66 8.86
C ASP A 72 -12.12 6.75 9.18
N CYS A 73 -11.68 7.96 9.56
CA CYS A 73 -12.55 9.13 9.74
C CYS A 73 -13.21 9.57 8.43
N LEU A 74 -12.47 9.66 7.32
CA LEU A 74 -13.03 10.01 6.02
C LEU A 74 -14.06 8.97 5.54
N VAL A 75 -13.77 7.68 5.72
CA VAL A 75 -14.69 6.60 5.38
C VAL A 75 -15.96 6.66 6.25
N GLY A 76 -15.80 6.83 7.56
CA GLY A 76 -16.91 6.84 8.53
C GLY A 76 -17.79 8.08 8.48
N THR A 77 -17.20 9.25 8.21
CA THR A 77 -17.91 10.55 8.28
C THR A 77 -18.43 10.98 6.91
N CYS A 78 -17.67 10.76 5.84
CA CYS A 78 -18.01 11.20 4.48
C CYS A 78 -18.61 10.10 3.60
N ARG A 79 -18.78 8.87 4.13
CA ARG A 79 -19.20 7.67 3.38
C ARG A 79 -18.32 7.37 2.17
N PHE A 80 -17.05 7.75 2.24
CA PHE A 80 -16.09 7.47 1.18
C PHE A 80 -15.71 5.99 1.16
N THR A 81 -15.38 5.46 -0.01
CA THR A 81 -14.68 4.18 -0.08
C THR A 81 -13.24 4.39 0.40
N PHE A 82 -12.58 3.33 0.87
CA PHE A 82 -11.15 3.40 1.22
C PHE A 82 -10.29 3.88 0.03
N GLU A 83 -10.67 3.55 -1.21
CA GLU A 83 -9.99 4.03 -2.43
C GLU A 83 -10.10 5.55 -2.58
N ASP A 84 -11.29 6.12 -2.33
CA ASP A 84 -11.53 7.56 -2.48
C ASP A 84 -10.87 8.37 -1.35
N ALA A 85 -10.91 7.86 -0.12
CA ALA A 85 -10.18 8.45 1.00
C ALA A 85 -8.66 8.46 0.75
N MET A 86 -8.12 7.38 0.19
CA MET A 86 -6.70 7.31 -0.19
C MET A 86 -6.35 8.30 -1.32
N ARG A 87 -7.22 8.47 -2.31
CA ARG A 87 -7.03 9.48 -3.36
C ARG A 87 -7.00 10.89 -2.80
N LEU A 88 -7.92 11.21 -1.89
CA LEU A 88 -7.98 12.53 -1.26
C LEU A 88 -6.73 12.81 -0.42
N PHE A 89 -6.23 11.79 0.30
CA PHE A 89 -5.00 11.90 1.09
C PHE A 89 -3.72 11.98 0.24
N SER A 90 -3.80 11.62 -1.05
CA SER A 90 -2.66 11.64 -1.98
C SER A 90 -2.38 13.00 -2.60
N VAL A 91 -3.29 13.96 -2.41
CA VAL A 91 -3.19 15.35 -2.88
C VAL A 91 -2.31 16.16 -1.92
#